data_AF-A0A2E7UUY5-F1
#
_entry.id   AF-A0A2E7UUY5-F1
#
_cell.length_a   1.000
_cell.length_b   1.000
_cell.length_c   1.000
_cell.angle_alpha   90.00
_cell.angle_beta   90.00
_cell.angle_gamma   90.00
#
_symmetry.space_group_name_H-M   'P 1'
#
loop_
_entity.id
_entity.type
_entity.pdbx_description
1 polymer ?
#
loop_
_entity_poly.entity_id
_entity_poly.type
_entity_poly.pdbx_seq_one_letter_code
_entity_poly.pdbx_strand_id
1 'polypeptide(L)'
;MNRPRRGHIAIAAVYLGLSLSLTSFHAFQVNFGPKEEVRAQRHTRIVAMEEGLSPWAYRVAVPIAVERRIEPALRTIGVDPEESREYAYLVVRFAATWLTLLLSHALIRRFTSDQMALGGTLLIGALHGPSIEHYWFQPASGPDHVLWLTTALLALSKRDAWVYAVVFLGAFNRETIVFAIPIYLALRWGTEEYRRTLERTFVMGLLWLLPFIWLRGVVELRYSLTPTVHEYAWQNFTNFEWQFYAFAFAGAWGVVPLLGWRLLPRPLRALMCMMVPYLALVLAFGRIREVRLLLPTTVAFVPAAMVVLNAWLKQDTKHPLRETSGPS
;
A
#
# COMPACT_ATOMS: atom_id res chain seq x y z
N MET A 1 10.41 9.39 -34.31
CA MET A 1 9.12 9.27 -33.59
C MET A 1 9.34 9.35 -32.08
N ASN A 2 9.03 10.49 -31.43
CA ASN A 2 9.26 10.77 -29.99
C ASN A 2 7.95 11.01 -29.19
N ARG A 3 6.80 10.56 -29.71
CA ARG A 3 5.47 10.83 -29.11
C ARG A 3 5.14 10.15 -27.75
N PRO A 4 5.75 9.02 -27.31
CA PRO A 4 5.33 8.42 -26.03
C PRO A 4 5.75 9.23 -24.79
N ARG A 5 6.73 10.14 -24.90
CA ARG A 5 7.21 10.91 -23.74
C ARG A 5 6.18 11.90 -23.19
N ARG A 6 5.40 12.56 -24.05
CA ARG A 6 4.44 13.60 -23.61
C ARG A 6 3.31 13.04 -22.75
N GLY A 7 2.78 11.87 -23.13
CA GLY A 7 1.71 11.20 -22.37
C GLY A 7 2.14 10.81 -20.96
N HIS A 8 3.34 10.21 -20.81
CA HIS A 8 3.86 9.85 -19.50
C HIS A 8 4.15 11.05 -18.60
N ILE A 9 4.62 12.18 -19.17
CA ILE A 9 4.81 13.42 -18.42
C ILE A 9 3.46 13.95 -17.91
N ALA A 10 2.43 13.97 -18.77
CA ALA A 10 1.09 14.40 -18.37
C ALA A 10 0.50 13.52 -17.25
N ILE A 11 0.64 12.20 -17.36
CA ILE A 11 0.21 11.25 -16.32
C ILE A 11 0.94 11.51 -14.99
N ALA A 12 2.28 11.69 -15.03
CA ALA A 12 3.06 12.00 -13.84
C ALA A 12 2.64 13.32 -13.19
N ALA A 13 2.32 14.34 -13.99
CA ALA A 13 1.82 15.64 -13.51
C ALA A 13 0.43 15.51 -12.87
N VAL A 14 -0.47 14.70 -13.44
CA VAL A 14 -1.79 14.39 -12.83
C VAL A 14 -1.59 13.72 -11.47
N TYR A 15 -0.69 12.73 -11.37
CA TYR A 15 -0.40 12.06 -10.10
C TYR A 15 0.25 12.98 -9.08
N LEU A 16 1.10 13.92 -9.53
CA LEU A 16 1.68 14.94 -8.68
C LEU A 16 0.58 15.83 -8.07
N GLY A 17 -0.31 16.37 -8.90
CA GLY A 17 -1.43 17.20 -8.45
C GLY A 17 -2.38 16.46 -7.51
N LEU A 18 -2.71 15.20 -7.83
CA LEU A 18 -3.54 14.36 -6.96
C LEU A 18 -2.86 14.08 -5.60
N SER A 19 -1.56 13.83 -5.60
CA SER A 19 -0.80 13.60 -4.37
C SER A 19 -0.72 14.83 -3.48
N LEU A 20 -0.55 16.02 -4.07
CA LEU A 20 -0.61 17.30 -3.35
C LEU A 20 -2.00 17.51 -2.74
N SER A 21 -3.06 17.29 -3.50
CA SER A 21 -4.44 17.43 -3.03
C SER A 21 -4.74 16.49 -1.85
N LEU A 22 -4.42 15.20 -1.99
CA LEU A 22 -4.61 14.20 -0.92
C LEU A 22 -3.75 14.49 0.32
N THR A 23 -2.53 14.99 0.14
CA THR A 23 -1.66 15.37 1.26
C THR A 23 -2.20 16.60 1.98
N SER A 24 -2.66 17.61 1.25
CA SER A 24 -3.30 18.79 1.81
C SER A 24 -4.56 18.42 2.62
N PHE A 25 -5.43 17.59 2.04
CA PHE A 25 -6.60 17.05 2.74
C PHE A 25 -6.23 16.36 4.07
N HIS A 26 -5.21 15.50 4.05
CA HIS A 26 -4.71 14.86 5.26
C HIS A 26 -4.11 15.86 6.26
N ALA A 27 -3.39 16.88 5.78
CA ALA A 27 -2.81 17.90 6.64
C ALA A 27 -3.90 18.56 7.51
N PHE A 28 -4.99 19.00 6.88
CA PHE A 28 -6.11 19.65 7.57
C PHE A 28 -6.92 18.71 8.46
N GLN A 29 -7.13 17.46 8.06
CA GLN A 29 -7.93 16.54 8.86
C GLN A 29 -7.18 15.92 10.03
N VAL A 30 -5.89 15.67 9.86
CA VAL A 30 -5.12 14.80 10.75
C VAL A 30 -4.01 15.59 11.43
N ASN A 31 -3.15 16.27 10.69
CA ASN A 31 -1.94 16.86 11.25
C ASN A 31 -2.26 18.05 12.17
N PHE A 32 -3.13 18.96 11.77
CA PHE A 32 -3.52 20.11 12.61
C PHE A 32 -4.69 19.83 13.56
N GLY A 33 -4.89 18.56 13.95
CA GLY A 33 -5.95 18.14 14.86
C GLY A 33 -5.51 18.10 16.34
N PRO A 34 -6.45 17.86 17.28
CA PRO A 34 -6.23 17.93 18.74
C PRO A 34 -5.28 16.86 19.32
N LYS A 35 -4.58 16.10 18.48
CA LYS A 35 -3.72 14.97 18.87
C LYS A 35 -2.25 15.17 18.52
N GLU A 36 -1.87 16.37 18.11
CA GLU A 36 -0.49 16.72 17.72
C GLU A 36 0.52 16.39 18.82
N GLU A 37 0.30 16.91 20.04
CA GLU A 37 1.18 16.67 21.18
C GLU A 37 1.37 15.18 21.48
N VAL A 38 0.29 14.40 21.42
CA VAL A 38 0.32 12.95 21.66
C VAL A 38 1.18 12.24 20.62
N ARG A 39 1.16 12.69 19.36
CA ARG A 39 2.02 12.14 18.31
C ARG A 39 3.47 12.51 18.54
N ALA A 40 3.75 13.79 18.80
CA ALA A 40 5.08 14.29 19.07
C ALA A 40 5.74 13.51 20.21
N GLN A 41 5.05 13.36 21.34
CA GLN A 41 5.57 12.61 22.50
C GLN A 41 5.86 11.14 22.17
N ARG A 42 4.92 10.45 21.49
CA ARG A 42 5.14 9.06 21.08
C ARG A 42 6.30 8.91 20.09
N HIS A 43 6.51 9.90 19.24
CA HIS A 43 7.57 9.89 18.26
C HIS A 43 8.95 10.02 18.90
N THR A 44 9.11 11.01 19.78
CA THR A 44 10.34 11.21 20.57
C THR A 44 10.72 9.93 21.31
N ARG A 45 9.73 9.24 21.91
CA ARG A 45 9.96 7.95 22.58
C ARG A 45 10.48 6.86 21.65
N ILE A 46 9.92 6.75 20.43
CA ILE A 46 10.40 5.78 19.44
C ILE A 46 11.83 6.09 19.00
N VAL A 47 12.16 7.36 18.76
CA VAL A 47 13.52 7.75 18.33
C VAL A 47 14.54 7.61 19.45
N ALA A 48 14.13 7.84 20.69
CA ALA A 48 14.94 7.58 21.88
C ALA A 48 15.07 6.08 22.21
N MET A 49 14.30 5.21 21.56
CA MET A 49 14.18 3.78 21.88
C MET A 49 13.67 3.52 23.31
N GLU A 50 12.93 4.47 23.89
CA GLU A 50 12.42 4.42 25.26
C GLU A 50 10.95 3.98 25.30
N GLU A 51 10.64 3.02 26.19
CA GLU A 51 9.26 2.64 26.55
C GLU A 51 8.29 2.43 25.37
N GLY A 52 8.74 1.72 24.33
CA GLY A 52 7.95 1.49 23.13
C GLY A 52 6.72 0.62 23.43
N LEU A 53 5.53 1.19 23.27
CA LEU A 53 4.29 0.41 23.25
C LEU A 53 4.29 -0.47 22.00
N SER A 54 4.21 -1.79 22.18
CA SER A 54 3.94 -2.70 21.06
C SER A 54 2.59 -2.32 20.41
N PRO A 55 2.49 -2.26 19.07
CA PRO A 55 3.48 -2.65 18.05
C PRO A 55 4.37 -1.53 17.50
N TRP A 56 4.30 -0.31 18.05
CA TRP A 56 4.93 0.89 17.48
C TRP A 56 6.45 0.94 17.67
N ALA A 57 6.93 0.24 18.69
CA ALA A 57 8.33 0.19 19.10
C ALA A 57 9.31 -0.19 17.97
N TYR A 58 8.83 -0.91 16.95
CA TYR A 58 9.66 -1.41 15.84
C TYR A 58 9.64 -0.52 14.59
N ARG A 59 8.84 0.55 14.60
CA ARG A 59 8.57 1.38 13.40
C ARG A 59 9.49 2.59 13.37
N VAL A 60 10.78 2.34 13.21
CA VAL A 60 11.85 3.34 13.41
C VAL A 60 12.25 4.06 12.12
N ALA A 61 12.02 3.48 10.94
CA ALA A 61 12.51 4.03 9.68
C ALA A 61 11.95 5.41 9.35
N VAL A 62 10.62 5.58 9.37
CA VAL A 62 9.99 6.88 9.13
C VAL A 62 10.35 7.89 10.21
N PRO A 63 10.32 7.54 11.51
CA PRO A 63 10.75 8.45 12.54
C PRO A 63 12.16 9.01 12.41
N ILE A 64 13.11 8.13 12.14
CA ILE A 64 14.51 8.52 11.93
C ILE A 64 14.63 9.40 10.69
N ALA A 65 13.91 9.10 9.61
CA ALA A 65 13.92 9.92 8.40
C ALA A 65 13.36 11.33 8.66
N VAL A 66 12.27 11.44 9.42
CA VAL A 66 11.64 12.72 9.77
C VAL A 66 12.59 13.54 10.66
N GLU A 67 12.95 13.03 11.84
CA GLU A 67 13.69 13.81 12.84
C GLU A 67 15.14 14.07 12.48
N ARG A 68 15.83 13.13 11.83
CA ARG A 68 17.28 13.24 11.58
C ARG A 68 17.63 13.79 10.20
N ARG A 69 16.68 13.88 9.27
CA ARG A 69 16.94 14.30 7.88
C ARG A 69 16.00 15.39 7.41
N ILE A 70 14.70 15.13 7.39
CA ILE A 70 13.74 16.01 6.72
C ILE A 70 13.48 17.26 7.58
N GLU A 71 13.18 17.10 8.86
CA GLU A 71 12.91 18.21 9.78
C GLU A 71 14.10 19.19 9.88
N PRO A 72 15.36 18.74 10.10
CA PRO A 72 16.51 19.63 10.08
C PRO A 72 16.67 20.37 8.74
N ALA A 73 16.46 19.70 7.61
CA ALA A 73 16.54 20.33 6.30
C ALA A 73 15.48 21.43 6.12
N LEU A 74 14.25 21.20 6.60
CA LEU A 74 13.18 22.21 6.57
C LEU A 74 13.52 23.43 7.43
N ARG A 75 14.13 23.23 8.61
CA ARG A 75 14.61 24.34 9.45
C ARG A 75 15.70 25.16 8.76
N THR A 76 16.60 24.52 8.00
CA THR A 76 17.66 25.26 7.26
C THR A 76 17.11 26.18 6.17
N ILE A 77 15.90 25.93 5.67
CA ILE A 77 15.22 26.78 4.67
C ILE A 77 14.21 27.75 5.30
N GLY A 78 14.21 27.90 6.62
CA GLY A 78 13.42 28.90 7.35
C GLY A 78 12.03 28.46 7.79
N VAL A 79 11.70 27.17 7.76
CA VAL A 79 10.44 26.66 8.33
C VAL A 79 10.53 26.75 9.87
N ASP A 80 9.45 27.24 10.50
CA ASP A 80 9.35 27.38 11.96
C ASP A 80 9.72 26.06 12.67
N PRO A 81 10.62 26.07 13.67
CA PRO A 81 10.92 24.90 14.48
C PRO A 81 9.68 24.16 15.00
N GLU A 82 8.62 24.87 15.40
CA GLU A 82 7.40 24.26 15.95
C GLU A 82 6.65 23.47 14.87
N GLU A 83 6.54 24.01 13.66
CA GLU A 83 5.80 23.39 12.55
C GLU A 83 6.65 22.42 11.71
N SER A 84 7.99 22.53 11.76
CA SER A 84 8.93 21.84 10.89
C SER A 84 8.77 20.32 10.87
N ARG A 85 8.41 19.73 12.02
CA ARG A 85 8.14 18.30 12.14
C ARG A 85 6.88 17.86 11.40
N GLU A 86 5.80 18.62 11.55
CA GLU A 86 4.54 18.32 10.88
C GLU A 86 4.69 18.43 9.36
N TYR A 87 5.39 19.47 8.88
CA TYR A 87 5.76 19.57 7.46
C TYR A 87 6.64 18.41 6.99
N ALA A 88 7.60 17.93 7.81
CA ALA A 88 8.40 16.76 7.46
C ALA A 88 7.55 15.50 7.27
N TYR A 89 6.50 15.31 8.08
CA TYR A 89 5.53 14.23 7.86
C TYR A 89 4.71 14.42 6.59
N LEU A 90 4.31 15.65 6.27
CA LEU A 90 3.62 15.94 5.01
C LEU A 90 4.51 15.63 3.81
N VAL A 91 5.82 15.86 3.90
CA VAL A 91 6.79 15.47 2.86
C VAL A 91 6.82 13.95 2.68
N VAL A 92 6.93 13.18 3.78
CA VAL A 92 6.90 11.69 3.72
C VAL A 92 5.58 11.20 3.12
N ARG A 93 4.47 11.79 3.56
CA ARG A 93 3.12 11.47 3.11
C ARG A 93 2.94 11.73 1.62
N PHE A 94 3.35 12.90 1.16
CA PHE A 94 3.32 13.31 -0.23
C PHE A 94 4.16 12.36 -1.08
N ALA A 95 5.41 12.09 -0.67
CA ALA A 95 6.30 11.21 -1.40
C ALA A 95 5.74 9.78 -1.49
N ALA A 96 5.22 9.23 -0.39
CA ALA A 96 4.62 7.91 -0.36
C ALA A 96 3.35 7.83 -1.24
N THR A 97 2.50 8.86 -1.21
CA THR A 97 1.28 8.92 -2.04
C THR A 97 1.65 8.98 -3.52
N TRP A 98 2.59 9.85 -3.89
CA TRP A 98 3.03 10.02 -5.27
C TRP A 98 3.69 8.77 -5.83
N LEU A 99 4.59 8.14 -5.05
CA LEU A 99 5.21 6.88 -5.40
C LEU A 99 4.19 5.75 -5.50
N THR A 100 3.19 5.70 -4.60
CA THR A 100 2.11 4.71 -4.67
C THR A 100 1.38 4.82 -6.01
N LEU A 101 1.03 6.03 -6.45
CA LEU A 101 0.37 6.23 -7.75
C LEU A 101 1.26 5.82 -8.92
N LEU A 102 2.52 6.28 -8.94
CA LEU A 102 3.47 5.95 -10.01
C LEU A 102 3.73 4.44 -10.12
N LEU A 103 3.97 3.77 -8.99
CA LEU A 103 4.26 2.34 -8.97
C LEU A 103 3.01 1.51 -9.25
N SER A 104 1.83 1.94 -8.80
CA SER A 104 0.56 1.31 -9.17
C SER A 104 0.31 1.38 -10.67
N HIS A 105 0.52 2.56 -11.28
CA HIS A 105 0.43 2.70 -12.74
C HIS A 105 1.40 1.75 -13.44
N ALA A 106 2.67 1.76 -13.01
CA ALA A 106 3.69 0.90 -13.58
C ALA A 106 3.33 -0.59 -13.45
N LEU A 107 2.74 -1.01 -12.33
CA LEU A 107 2.32 -2.38 -12.07
C LEU A 107 1.11 -2.76 -12.94
N ILE A 108 0.06 -1.95 -12.96
CA ILE A 108 -1.15 -2.22 -13.74
C ILE A 108 -0.83 -2.29 -15.24
N ARG A 109 0.03 -1.37 -15.73
CA ARG A 109 0.51 -1.35 -17.13
C ARG A 109 1.28 -2.62 -17.54
N ARG A 110 1.78 -3.43 -16.59
CA ARG A 110 2.36 -4.74 -16.94
C ARG A 110 1.32 -5.74 -17.46
N PHE A 111 0.04 -5.51 -17.19
CA PHE A 111 -1.04 -6.43 -17.50
C PHE A 111 -2.13 -5.82 -18.41
N THR A 112 -2.18 -4.49 -18.54
CA THR A 112 -3.25 -3.78 -19.26
C THR A 112 -2.72 -2.70 -20.21
N SER A 113 -3.64 -2.00 -20.91
CA SER A 113 -3.32 -0.79 -21.66
C SER A 113 -3.03 0.41 -20.75
N ASP A 114 -2.42 1.46 -21.30
CA ASP A 114 -2.11 2.71 -20.59
C ASP A 114 -3.35 3.41 -20.04
N GLN A 115 -4.48 3.38 -20.78
CA GLN A 115 -5.74 3.97 -20.32
C GLN A 115 -6.28 3.25 -19.07
N MET A 116 -6.19 1.92 -19.06
CA MET A 116 -6.63 1.10 -17.92
C MET A 116 -5.68 1.24 -16.73
N ALA A 117 -4.37 1.39 -16.99
CA ALA A 117 -3.40 1.69 -15.95
C ALA A 117 -3.65 3.06 -15.31
N LEU A 118 -3.98 4.08 -16.12
CA LEU A 118 -4.40 5.38 -15.62
C LEU A 118 -5.69 5.26 -14.78
N GLY A 119 -6.74 4.62 -15.32
CA GLY A 119 -8.01 4.43 -14.63
C GLY A 119 -7.88 3.70 -13.29
N GLY A 120 -7.17 2.58 -13.25
CA GLY A 120 -6.93 1.84 -12.01
C GLY A 120 -6.08 2.60 -11.00
N THR A 121 -5.14 3.43 -11.46
CA THR A 121 -4.35 4.29 -10.56
C THR A 121 -5.19 5.43 -9.99
N LEU A 122 -6.07 6.05 -10.79
CA LEU A 122 -7.02 7.05 -10.30
C LEU A 122 -7.98 6.45 -9.27
N LEU A 123 -8.42 5.20 -9.48
CA LEU A 123 -9.19 4.45 -8.49
C LEU A 123 -8.40 4.31 -7.17
N ILE A 124 -7.12 3.91 -7.21
CA ILE A 124 -6.28 3.84 -6.01
C ILE A 124 -6.15 5.22 -5.33
N GLY A 125 -6.00 6.29 -6.11
CA GLY A 125 -5.98 7.66 -5.60
C GLY A 125 -7.28 8.05 -4.87
N ALA A 126 -8.43 7.70 -5.46
CA ALA A 126 -9.75 7.94 -4.85
C ALA A 126 -9.94 7.15 -3.54
N LEU A 127 -9.39 5.94 -3.46
CA LEU A 127 -9.43 5.11 -2.25
C LEU A 127 -8.49 5.62 -1.15
N HIS A 128 -7.46 6.39 -1.50
CA HIS A 128 -6.44 6.78 -0.52
C HIS A 128 -6.97 7.77 0.53
N GLY A 129 -7.87 8.69 0.16
CA GLY A 129 -8.48 9.64 1.11
C GLY A 129 -9.26 8.95 2.24
N PRO A 130 -10.24 8.10 1.93
CA PRO A 130 -10.98 7.34 2.95
C PRO A 130 -10.07 6.41 3.79
N SER A 131 -8.99 5.86 3.20
CA SER A 131 -8.10 4.93 3.92
C SER A 131 -7.48 5.51 5.18
N ILE A 132 -7.36 6.82 5.28
CA ILE A 132 -6.56 7.51 6.31
C ILE A 132 -7.40 8.30 7.30
N GLU A 133 -8.70 8.41 7.05
CA GLU A 133 -9.65 9.15 7.89
C GLU A 133 -9.59 8.73 9.37
N HIS A 134 -9.53 7.42 9.61
CA HIS A 134 -9.52 6.87 10.97
C HIS A 134 -8.11 6.58 11.51
N TYR A 135 -7.07 7.01 10.80
CA TYR A 135 -5.70 6.74 11.19
C TYR A 135 -4.83 7.98 11.24
N TRP A 136 -4.68 8.47 12.47
CA TRP A 136 -4.03 9.73 12.77
C TRP A 136 -2.60 9.58 13.28
N PHE A 137 -2.12 8.36 13.52
CA PHE A 137 -1.05 8.16 14.50
C PHE A 137 0.38 8.01 13.95
N GLN A 138 0.60 7.82 12.64
CA GLN A 138 1.93 7.85 12.00
C GLN A 138 1.83 7.59 10.49
N PRO A 139 2.51 8.33 9.60
CA PRO A 139 2.43 8.07 8.15
C PRO A 139 3.14 6.78 7.69
N ALA A 140 3.54 5.88 8.60
CA ALA A 140 4.22 4.61 8.30
C ALA A 140 3.46 3.69 7.31
N SER A 141 2.12 3.79 7.26
CA SER A 141 1.30 2.97 6.34
C SER A 141 1.47 3.34 4.86
N GLY A 142 1.85 4.58 4.54
CA GLY A 142 2.11 4.99 3.15
C GLY A 142 3.33 4.27 2.57
N PRO A 143 4.51 4.38 3.21
CA PRO A 143 5.71 3.67 2.80
C PRO A 143 5.56 2.15 2.69
N ASP A 144 4.76 1.50 3.53
CA ASP A 144 4.49 0.05 3.41
C ASP A 144 3.95 -0.31 2.03
N HIS A 145 2.97 0.45 1.55
CA HIS A 145 2.35 0.19 0.25
C HIS A 145 3.33 0.41 -0.91
N VAL A 146 4.17 1.45 -0.81
CA VAL A 146 5.28 1.69 -1.75
C VAL A 146 6.26 0.51 -1.78
N LEU A 147 6.61 -0.05 -0.63
CA LEU A 147 7.53 -1.18 -0.52
C LEU A 147 6.93 -2.46 -1.13
N TRP A 148 5.63 -2.71 -0.97
CA TRP A 148 4.95 -3.85 -1.59
C TRP A 148 4.80 -3.71 -3.11
N LEU A 149 4.43 -2.53 -3.60
CA LEU A 149 4.37 -2.24 -5.04
C LEU A 149 5.76 -2.37 -5.67
N THR A 150 6.79 -1.85 -5.00
CA THR A 150 8.19 -2.02 -5.40
C THR A 150 8.57 -3.50 -5.45
N THR A 151 8.22 -4.28 -4.42
CA THR A 151 8.45 -5.72 -4.38
C THR A 151 7.81 -6.42 -5.57
N ALA A 152 6.54 -6.12 -5.87
CA ALA A 152 5.83 -6.71 -7.00
C ALA A 152 6.53 -6.41 -8.34
N LEU A 153 6.90 -5.15 -8.56
CA LEU A 153 7.60 -4.72 -9.79
C LEU A 153 9.00 -5.34 -9.93
N LEU A 154 9.76 -5.44 -8.84
CA LEU A 154 11.08 -6.07 -8.83
C LEU A 154 10.99 -7.58 -9.08
N ALA A 155 10.01 -8.26 -8.47
CA ALA A 155 9.74 -9.68 -8.67
C ALA A 155 9.42 -9.98 -10.15
N LEU A 156 8.50 -9.20 -10.74
CA LEU A 156 8.15 -9.28 -12.16
C LEU A 156 9.33 -8.95 -13.09
N SER A 157 10.23 -8.06 -12.66
CA SER A 157 11.43 -7.67 -13.43
C SER A 157 12.63 -8.59 -13.18
N LYS A 158 12.46 -9.66 -12.39
CA LYS A 158 13.52 -10.60 -11.99
C LYS A 158 14.73 -9.94 -11.32
N ARG A 159 14.50 -8.89 -10.54
CA ARG A 159 15.53 -8.11 -9.82
C ARG A 159 15.60 -8.54 -8.34
N ASP A 160 15.86 -9.83 -8.11
CA ASP A 160 15.72 -10.46 -6.79
C ASP A 160 16.59 -9.82 -5.70
N ALA A 161 17.82 -9.42 -6.03
CA ALA A 161 18.74 -8.76 -5.09
C ALA A 161 18.15 -7.48 -4.47
N TRP A 162 17.39 -6.71 -5.25
CA TRP A 162 16.73 -5.50 -4.75
C TRP A 162 15.52 -5.83 -3.87
N VAL A 163 14.87 -6.98 -4.07
CA VAL A 163 13.79 -7.41 -3.18
C VAL A 163 14.34 -7.71 -1.78
N TYR A 164 15.53 -8.31 -1.68
CA TYR A 164 16.21 -8.52 -0.39
C TYR A 164 16.45 -7.21 0.35
N ALA A 165 16.95 -6.19 -0.35
CA ALA A 165 17.15 -4.86 0.22
C ALA A 165 15.82 -4.23 0.69
N VAL A 166 14.75 -4.34 -0.11
CA VAL A 166 13.43 -3.83 0.24
C VAL A 166 12.86 -4.51 1.48
N VAL A 167 12.98 -5.84 1.59
CA VAL A 167 12.50 -6.61 2.76
C VAL A 167 13.27 -6.22 4.02
N PHE A 168 14.61 -6.18 3.94
CA PHE A 168 15.46 -5.83 5.08
C PHE A 168 15.21 -4.39 5.56
N LEU A 169 15.22 -3.41 4.65
CA LEU A 169 14.98 -2.02 5.01
C LEU A 169 13.54 -1.77 5.46
N GLY A 170 12.57 -2.43 4.82
CA GLY A 170 11.17 -2.29 5.17
C GLY A 170 10.81 -2.90 6.53
N ALA A 171 11.58 -3.88 7.03
CA ALA A 171 11.41 -4.42 8.38
C ALA A 171 11.63 -3.36 9.48
N PHE A 172 12.44 -2.33 9.22
CA PHE A 172 12.56 -1.16 10.10
C PHE A 172 11.39 -0.18 9.97
N ASN A 173 10.60 -0.25 8.90
CA ASN A 173 9.40 0.56 8.74
C ASN A 173 8.22 -0.07 9.48
N ARG A 174 7.96 -1.36 9.21
CA ARG A 174 6.85 -2.09 9.82
C ARG A 174 6.96 -3.60 9.67
N GLU A 175 6.42 -4.33 10.64
CA GLU A 175 6.31 -5.79 10.65
C GLU A 175 5.55 -6.35 9.44
N THR A 176 4.58 -5.60 8.94
CA THR A 176 3.75 -6.00 7.80
C THR A 176 4.51 -6.05 6.48
N ILE A 177 5.75 -5.56 6.39
CA ILE A 177 6.58 -5.82 5.21
C ILE A 177 6.82 -7.32 4.97
N VAL A 178 6.57 -8.19 5.96
CA VAL A 178 6.56 -9.64 5.78
C VAL A 178 5.70 -10.08 4.57
N PHE A 179 4.65 -9.31 4.22
CA PHE A 179 3.82 -9.58 3.05
C PHE A 179 4.54 -9.40 1.69
N ALA A 180 5.71 -8.76 1.65
CA ALA A 180 6.58 -8.79 0.48
C ALA A 180 6.97 -10.23 0.08
N ILE A 181 7.10 -11.13 1.05
CA ILE A 181 7.46 -12.54 0.85
C ILE A 181 6.37 -13.30 0.06
N PRO A 182 5.10 -13.35 0.49
CA PRO A 182 4.05 -13.99 -0.30
C PRO A 182 3.76 -13.26 -1.62
N ILE A 183 3.96 -11.93 -1.71
CA ILE A 183 3.89 -11.21 -3.00
C ILE A 183 4.95 -11.75 -3.96
N TYR A 184 6.20 -11.84 -3.51
CA TYR A 184 7.30 -12.39 -4.29
C TYR A 184 7.00 -13.83 -4.72
N LEU A 185 6.62 -14.68 -3.77
CA LEU A 185 6.29 -16.08 -4.00
C LEU A 185 5.19 -16.23 -5.07
N ALA A 186 4.10 -15.48 -4.95
CA ALA A 186 2.98 -15.51 -5.88
C ALA A 186 3.39 -15.15 -7.31
N LEU A 187 4.17 -14.07 -7.46
CA LEU A 187 4.58 -13.56 -8.77
C LEU A 187 5.67 -14.39 -9.43
N ARG A 188 6.44 -15.15 -8.64
CA ARG A 188 7.48 -16.07 -9.12
C ARG A 188 6.99 -17.49 -9.30
N TRP A 189 5.83 -17.84 -8.75
CA TRP A 189 5.32 -19.21 -8.74
C TRP A 189 5.18 -19.79 -10.16
N GLY A 190 5.94 -20.85 -10.43
CA GLY A 190 5.95 -21.52 -11.73
C GLY A 190 6.70 -20.76 -12.85
N THR A 191 7.42 -19.69 -12.53
CA THR A 191 8.31 -18.99 -13.49
C THR A 191 9.77 -19.47 -13.42
N GLU A 192 10.12 -20.18 -12.35
CA GLU A 192 11.43 -20.77 -12.08
C GLU A 192 11.27 -22.06 -11.25
N GLU A 193 12.38 -22.78 -11.03
CA GLU A 193 12.39 -24.00 -10.23
C GLU A 193 11.88 -23.76 -8.81
N TYR A 194 10.95 -24.60 -8.35
CA TYR A 194 10.27 -24.45 -7.06
C TYR A 194 11.24 -24.31 -5.89
N ARG A 195 12.29 -25.14 -5.86
CA ARG A 195 13.32 -25.11 -4.83
C ARG A 195 14.00 -23.74 -4.72
N ARG A 196 14.38 -23.16 -5.86
CA ARG A 196 15.02 -21.84 -5.91
C ARG A 196 14.08 -20.75 -5.40
N THR A 197 12.80 -20.79 -5.75
CA THR A 197 11.82 -19.82 -5.23
C THR A 197 11.68 -19.94 -3.72
N LEU A 198 11.62 -21.16 -3.18
CA LEU A 198 11.55 -21.40 -1.74
C LEU A 198 12.80 -20.92 -1.00
N GLU A 199 14.00 -21.24 -1.50
CA GLU A 199 15.27 -20.80 -0.91
C GLU A 199 15.32 -19.27 -0.80
N ARG A 200 14.91 -18.56 -1.85
CA ARG A 200 14.86 -17.09 -1.85
C ARG A 200 13.81 -16.54 -0.89
N THR A 201 12.65 -17.17 -0.82
CA THR A 201 11.56 -16.84 0.12
C THR A 201 12.04 -17.03 1.56
N PHE A 202 12.79 -18.10 1.83
CA PHE A 202 13.39 -18.37 3.13
C PHE A 202 14.44 -17.30 3.51
N VAL A 203 15.34 -16.96 2.58
CA VAL A 203 16.32 -15.86 2.79
C VAL A 203 15.62 -14.53 3.09
N MET A 204 14.54 -14.20 2.36
CA MET A 204 13.73 -13.01 2.66
C MET A 204 13.12 -13.08 4.07
N GLY A 205 12.64 -14.26 4.50
CA GLY A 205 12.14 -14.48 5.86
C GLY A 205 13.20 -14.19 6.92
N LEU A 206 14.44 -14.66 6.71
CA LEU A 206 15.56 -14.36 7.61
C LEU A 206 15.90 -12.86 7.62
N LEU A 207 15.98 -12.23 6.44
CA LEU A 207 16.26 -10.80 6.32
C LEU A 207 15.18 -9.93 6.96
N TRP A 208 13.92 -10.35 6.91
CA TRP A 208 12.82 -9.71 7.63
C TRP A 208 12.98 -9.86 9.15
N LEU A 209 13.31 -11.07 9.62
CA LEU A 209 13.40 -11.39 11.05
C LEU A 209 14.58 -10.69 11.75
N LEU A 210 15.71 -10.51 11.05
CA LEU A 210 16.94 -9.95 11.63
C LEU A 210 16.74 -8.56 12.28
N PRO A 211 16.15 -7.54 11.61
CA PRO A 211 15.82 -6.27 12.23
C PRO A 211 14.94 -6.38 13.48
N PHE A 212 13.96 -7.29 13.50
CA PHE A 212 13.11 -7.50 14.67
C PHE A 212 13.87 -8.07 15.85
N ILE A 213 14.71 -9.08 15.63
CA ILE A 213 15.55 -9.65 16.69
C ILE A 213 16.49 -8.56 17.25
N TRP A 214 17.12 -7.78 16.36
CA TRP A 214 18.01 -6.71 16.77
C TRP A 214 17.28 -5.63 17.57
N LEU A 215 16.14 -5.13 17.07
CA LEU A 215 15.32 -4.14 17.77
C LEU A 215 14.80 -4.68 19.10
N ARG A 216 14.44 -5.97 19.17
CA ARG A 216 13.98 -6.60 20.43
C ARG A 216 15.06 -6.60 21.51
N GLY A 217 16.34 -6.66 21.12
CA GLY A 217 17.47 -6.60 22.04
C GLY A 217 17.78 -5.20 22.57
N VAL A 218 17.31 -4.14 21.90
CA VAL A 218 17.58 -2.74 22.29
C VAL A 218 16.35 -1.98 22.77
N VAL A 219 15.14 -2.41 22.41
CA VAL A 219 13.89 -1.73 22.79
C VAL A 219 13.18 -2.46 23.91
N GLU A 220 12.94 -1.76 25.01
CA GLU A 220 12.11 -2.25 26.10
C GLU A 220 10.63 -2.23 25.70
N LEU A 221 9.98 -3.38 25.74
CA LEU A 221 8.56 -3.50 25.37
C LEU A 221 7.68 -3.34 26.60
N ARG A 222 6.71 -2.44 26.49
CA ARG A 222 5.56 -2.40 27.39
C ARG A 222 4.37 -3.11 26.79
N TYR A 223 3.75 -3.97 27.59
CA TYR A 223 2.51 -4.63 27.21
C TYR A 223 1.39 -3.60 27.15
N SER A 224 0.67 -3.57 26.03
CA SER A 224 -0.54 -2.76 25.88
C SER A 224 -1.74 -3.68 26.05
N LEU A 225 -2.67 -3.29 26.94
CA LEU A 225 -3.98 -3.93 27.03
C LEU A 225 -4.72 -3.67 25.72
N THR A 226 -4.63 -4.63 24.81
CA THR A 226 -5.30 -4.59 23.52
C THR A 226 -6.65 -5.30 23.65
N PRO A 227 -7.72 -4.77 23.02
CA PRO A 227 -8.99 -5.47 22.92
C PRO A 227 -8.81 -6.90 22.41
N THR A 228 -9.68 -7.81 22.86
CA THR A 228 -9.57 -9.22 22.47
C THR A 228 -9.85 -9.40 20.97
N VAL A 229 -9.21 -10.39 20.35
CA VAL A 229 -9.42 -10.74 18.92
C VAL A 229 -10.91 -10.97 18.62
N HIS A 230 -11.63 -11.56 19.57
CA HIS A 230 -13.06 -11.82 19.48
C HIS A 230 -13.88 -10.54 19.33
N GLU A 231 -13.56 -9.47 20.07
CA GLU A 231 -14.27 -8.20 19.98
C GLU A 231 -14.17 -7.58 18.58
N TYR A 232 -12.98 -7.57 17.99
CA TYR A 232 -12.79 -7.02 16.64
C TYR A 232 -13.48 -7.87 15.58
N ALA A 233 -13.33 -9.19 15.64
CA ALA A 233 -14.01 -10.09 14.72
C ALA A 233 -15.53 -9.87 14.79
N TRP A 234 -16.10 -9.84 15.99
CA TRP A 234 -17.54 -9.61 16.18
C TRP A 234 -17.99 -8.26 15.61
N GLN A 235 -17.25 -7.18 15.88
CA GLN A 235 -17.58 -5.85 15.35
C GLN A 235 -17.51 -5.79 13.82
N ASN A 236 -16.54 -6.47 13.19
CA ASN A 236 -16.44 -6.53 11.73
C ASN A 236 -17.69 -7.17 11.08
N PHE A 237 -18.36 -8.12 11.76
CA PHE A 237 -19.55 -8.80 11.24
C PHE A 237 -20.88 -8.19 11.70
N THR A 238 -20.90 -7.35 12.72
CA THR A 238 -22.15 -6.81 13.29
C THR A 238 -22.32 -5.31 13.11
N ASN A 239 -21.23 -4.57 12.91
CA ASN A 239 -21.30 -3.11 12.78
C ASN A 239 -21.53 -2.71 11.31
N PHE A 240 -22.74 -2.21 11.02
CA PHE A 240 -23.12 -1.79 9.66
C PHE A 240 -22.26 -0.66 9.10
N GLU A 241 -21.88 0.32 9.92
CA GLU A 241 -21.00 1.43 9.52
C GLU A 241 -19.66 0.87 8.99
N TRP A 242 -19.08 -0.09 9.71
CA TRP A 242 -17.80 -0.71 9.35
C TRP A 242 -17.89 -1.49 8.03
N GLN A 243 -18.98 -2.21 7.84
CA GLN A 243 -19.27 -2.95 6.61
C GLN A 243 -19.48 -2.01 5.43
N PHE A 244 -20.19 -0.90 5.63
CA PHE A 244 -20.37 0.12 4.61
C PHE A 244 -19.03 0.69 4.15
N TYR A 245 -18.14 1.08 5.07
CA TYR A 245 -16.80 1.56 4.70
C TYR A 245 -15.99 0.51 3.94
N ALA A 246 -16.02 -0.75 4.40
CA ALA A 246 -15.31 -1.84 3.73
C ALA A 246 -15.86 -2.11 2.32
N PHE A 247 -17.18 -2.10 2.16
CA PHE A 247 -17.84 -2.32 0.88
C PHE A 247 -17.62 -1.13 -0.07
N ALA A 248 -17.72 0.10 0.41
CA ALA A 248 -17.42 1.30 -0.37
C ALA A 248 -15.95 1.29 -0.84
N PHE A 249 -15.03 0.84 0.03
CA PHE A 249 -13.62 0.73 -0.31
C PHE A 249 -13.35 -0.41 -1.30
N ALA A 250 -13.91 -1.61 -1.10
CA ALA A 250 -13.52 -2.83 -1.80
C ALA A 250 -14.48 -3.33 -2.89
N GLY A 251 -15.73 -2.87 -2.90
CA GLY A 251 -16.81 -3.47 -3.71
C GLY A 251 -16.48 -3.55 -5.20
N ALA A 252 -16.10 -2.42 -5.80
CA ALA A 252 -15.86 -2.35 -7.25
C ALA A 252 -14.68 -3.20 -7.71
N TRP A 253 -13.53 -3.15 -7.02
CA TRP A 253 -12.35 -3.92 -7.42
C TRP A 253 -12.31 -5.33 -6.84
N GLY A 254 -13.15 -5.66 -5.85
CA GLY A 254 -13.26 -7.00 -5.29
C GLY A 254 -14.11 -7.93 -6.16
N VAL A 255 -15.26 -7.45 -6.65
CA VAL A 255 -16.23 -8.28 -7.39
C VAL A 255 -15.81 -8.54 -8.83
N VAL A 256 -15.37 -7.49 -9.55
CA VAL A 256 -15.00 -7.57 -10.97
C VAL A 256 -14.00 -8.71 -11.28
N PRO A 257 -12.85 -8.85 -10.57
CA PRO A 257 -11.91 -9.92 -10.89
C PRO A 257 -12.42 -11.33 -10.58
N LEU A 258 -13.41 -11.48 -9.70
CA LEU A 258 -14.07 -12.77 -9.44
C LEU A 258 -14.97 -13.18 -10.61
N LEU A 259 -15.76 -12.24 -11.14
CA LEU A 259 -16.61 -12.48 -12.31
C LEU A 259 -15.76 -12.79 -13.56
N GLY A 260 -14.61 -12.13 -13.71
CA GLY A 260 -13.68 -12.33 -14.81
C GLY A 260 -12.51 -13.28 -14.51
N TRP A 261 -12.61 -14.16 -13.51
CA TRP A 261 -11.47 -14.95 -13.01
C TRP A 261 -10.68 -15.70 -14.10
N ARG A 262 -11.39 -16.24 -15.10
CA ARG A 262 -10.79 -16.98 -16.22
C ARG A 262 -9.94 -16.11 -17.15
N LEU A 263 -10.16 -14.80 -17.15
CA LEU A 263 -9.42 -13.82 -17.96
C LEU A 263 -8.09 -13.40 -17.32
N LEU A 264 -7.87 -13.74 -16.04
CA LEU A 264 -6.71 -13.28 -15.29
C LEU A 264 -5.44 -14.08 -15.62
N PRO A 265 -4.30 -13.39 -15.86
CA PRO A 265 -3.02 -14.06 -16.04
C PRO A 265 -2.61 -14.77 -14.74
N ARG A 266 -1.86 -15.88 -14.88
CA ARG A 266 -1.48 -16.74 -13.75
C ARG A 266 -0.81 -15.99 -12.57
N PRO A 267 0.12 -15.03 -12.79
CA PRO A 267 0.73 -14.29 -11.67
C PRO A 267 -0.29 -13.49 -10.86
N LEU A 268 -1.28 -12.86 -11.51
CA LEU A 268 -2.32 -12.10 -10.79
C LEU A 268 -3.29 -13.02 -10.04
N ARG A 269 -3.66 -14.17 -10.61
CA ARG A 269 -4.47 -15.18 -9.90
C ARG A 269 -3.76 -15.66 -8.64
N ALA A 270 -2.49 -16.02 -8.76
CA ALA A 270 -1.67 -16.44 -7.62
C ALA A 270 -1.57 -15.34 -6.56
N LEU A 271 -1.34 -14.09 -6.98
CA LEU A 271 -1.24 -12.95 -6.09
C LEU A 271 -2.56 -12.67 -5.35
N MET A 272 -3.71 -12.73 -6.04
CA MET A 272 -5.02 -12.61 -5.42
C MET A 272 -5.27 -13.73 -4.40
N CYS A 273 -4.96 -14.99 -4.75
CA CYS A 273 -5.08 -16.10 -3.81
C CYS A 273 -4.23 -15.89 -2.55
N MET A 274 -3.00 -15.37 -2.68
CA MET A 274 -2.15 -15.06 -1.53
C MET A 274 -2.66 -13.88 -0.68
N MET A 275 -3.50 -13.00 -1.24
CA MET A 275 -4.15 -11.92 -0.48
C MET A 275 -5.40 -12.38 0.28
N VAL A 276 -5.95 -13.56 0.00
CA VAL A 276 -7.12 -14.09 0.75
C VAL A 276 -6.77 -14.38 2.22
N PRO A 277 -5.68 -15.09 2.56
CA PRO A 277 -5.25 -15.22 3.95
C PRO A 277 -4.99 -13.87 4.63
N TYR A 278 -4.43 -12.90 3.90
CA TYR A 278 -4.24 -11.53 4.41
C TYR A 278 -5.58 -10.88 4.80
N LEU A 279 -6.58 -10.94 3.91
CA LEU A 279 -7.92 -10.42 4.19
C LEU A 279 -8.54 -11.12 5.40
N ALA A 280 -8.39 -12.43 5.52
CA ALA A 280 -8.87 -13.18 6.69
C ALA A 280 -8.20 -12.68 7.99
N LEU A 281 -6.90 -12.41 7.99
CA LEU A 281 -6.20 -11.82 9.13
C LEU A 281 -6.70 -10.41 9.45
N VAL A 282 -6.97 -9.58 8.44
CA VAL A 282 -7.55 -8.24 8.66
C VAL A 282 -8.94 -8.35 9.27
N LEU A 283 -9.77 -9.30 8.83
CA LEU A 283 -11.10 -9.51 9.38
C LEU A 283 -11.07 -10.09 10.80
N ALA A 284 -10.05 -10.87 11.15
CA ALA A 284 -9.92 -11.45 12.49
C ALA A 284 -9.27 -10.48 13.50
N PHE A 285 -8.21 -9.79 13.11
CA PHE A 285 -7.36 -8.99 14.02
C PHE A 285 -7.45 -7.49 13.79
N GLY A 286 -7.92 -7.06 12.62
CA GLY A 286 -8.04 -5.67 12.23
C GLY A 286 -9.42 -5.08 12.51
N ARG A 287 -9.48 -3.75 12.59
CA ARG A 287 -10.74 -3.01 12.56
C ARG A 287 -11.06 -2.71 11.11
N ILE A 288 -12.07 -3.33 10.52
CA ILE A 288 -12.36 -3.16 9.09
C ILE A 288 -12.75 -1.72 8.74
N ARG A 289 -13.25 -0.95 9.73
CA ARG A 289 -13.42 0.51 9.64
C ARG A 289 -12.11 1.24 9.28
N GLU A 290 -10.96 0.74 9.72
CA GLU A 290 -9.66 1.27 9.30
C GLU A 290 -9.32 0.73 7.91
N VAL A 291 -10.00 1.23 6.86
CA VAL A 291 -9.89 0.69 5.50
C VAL A 291 -8.49 0.78 4.89
N ARG A 292 -7.54 1.52 5.49
CA ARG A 292 -6.09 1.36 5.22
C ARG A 292 -5.59 -0.07 5.34
N LEU A 293 -6.20 -0.91 6.17
CA LEU A 293 -5.82 -2.32 6.31
C LEU A 293 -6.17 -3.10 5.04
N LEU A 294 -7.05 -2.57 4.18
CA LEU A 294 -7.39 -3.15 2.88
C LEU A 294 -6.56 -2.54 1.73
N LEU A 295 -5.89 -1.41 1.95
CA LEU A 295 -4.97 -0.84 0.96
C LEU A 295 -3.92 -1.84 0.39
N PRO A 296 -3.32 -2.75 1.18
CA PRO A 296 -2.37 -3.75 0.68
C PRO A 296 -2.95 -4.64 -0.44
N THR A 297 -4.24 -4.95 -0.37
CA THR A 297 -4.86 -5.85 -1.34
C THR A 297 -5.04 -5.17 -2.70
N THR A 298 -4.96 -3.83 -2.75
CA THR A 298 -5.00 -3.10 -4.02
C THR A 298 -3.82 -3.47 -4.94
N VAL A 299 -2.69 -3.94 -4.40
CA VAL A 299 -1.55 -4.49 -5.17
C VAL A 299 -1.97 -5.68 -6.07
N ALA A 300 -2.98 -6.45 -5.66
CA ALA A 300 -3.46 -7.62 -6.38
C ALA A 300 -4.78 -7.35 -7.12
N PHE A 301 -5.77 -6.85 -6.39
CA PHE A 301 -7.14 -6.81 -6.88
C PHE A 301 -7.39 -5.68 -7.88
N VAL A 302 -6.76 -4.52 -7.73
CA VAL A 302 -6.94 -3.42 -8.70
C VAL A 302 -6.34 -3.78 -10.06
N PRO A 303 -5.10 -4.28 -10.19
CA PRO A 303 -4.60 -4.79 -11.46
C PRO A 303 -5.49 -5.89 -12.06
N ALA A 304 -5.99 -6.81 -11.24
CA ALA A 304 -6.89 -7.87 -11.70
C ALA A 304 -8.22 -7.32 -12.24
N ALA A 305 -8.84 -6.38 -11.53
CA ALA A 305 -10.05 -5.70 -11.99
C ALA A 305 -9.82 -4.99 -13.33
N MET A 306 -8.71 -4.28 -13.47
CA MET A 306 -8.36 -3.59 -14.73
C MET A 306 -8.11 -4.55 -15.89
N VAL A 307 -7.53 -5.73 -15.64
CA VAL A 307 -7.37 -6.77 -16.67
C VAL A 307 -8.72 -7.26 -17.18
N VAL A 308 -9.65 -7.54 -16.27
CA VAL A 308 -11.00 -8.01 -16.63
C VAL A 308 -11.77 -6.95 -17.42
N LEU A 309 -11.79 -5.71 -16.94
CA LEU A 309 -12.45 -4.61 -17.64
C LEU A 309 -11.85 -4.36 -19.03
N ASN A 310 -10.52 -4.37 -19.15
CA ASN A 310 -9.83 -4.23 -20.43
C ASN A 310 -10.21 -5.34 -21.43
N ALA A 311 -10.42 -6.57 -20.95
CA ALA A 311 -10.83 -7.69 -21.77
C ALA A 311 -12.29 -7.55 -22.24
N TRP A 312 -13.22 -7.19 -21.35
CA TRP A 312 -14.63 -6.96 -21.71
C TRP A 312 -14.79 -5.83 -22.72
N LEU A 313 -14.17 -4.68 -22.49
CA LEU A 313 -14.25 -3.54 -23.41
C LEU A 313 -13.71 -3.87 -24.81
N LYS A 314 -12.68 -4.73 -24.91
CA LYS A 314 -12.17 -5.19 -26.20
C LYS A 314 -13.11 -6.17 -26.91
N GLN A 315 -13.88 -6.96 -26.19
CA GLN A 315 -14.86 -7.88 -26.77
C GLN A 315 -16.03 -7.10 -27.39
N ASP A 316 -16.51 -6.07 -26.70
CA ASP A 316 -17.61 -5.22 -27.19
C ASP A 316 -17.24 -4.50 -28.49
N THR A 317 -15.99 -4.04 -28.62
CA THR A 317 -15.52 -3.40 -29.87
C THR A 317 -15.41 -4.34 -31.08
N LYS A 318 -15.37 -5.66 -30.88
CA LYS A 318 -15.26 -6.64 -31.98
C LYS A 318 -16.62 -7.08 -32.52
N HIS A 319 -17.69 -6.78 -31.82
CA HIS A 319 -19.06 -6.97 -32.27
C HIS A 319 -19.75 -5.60 -32.33
N PRO A 320 -19.25 -4.64 -33.13
CA PRO A 320 -20.04 -3.44 -33.39
C PRO A 320 -21.33 -3.97 -34.01
N LEU A 321 -22.43 -3.73 -33.29
CA LEU A 321 -23.80 -4.13 -33.60
C LEU A 321 -23.90 -4.57 -35.06
N ARG A 322 -24.09 -5.87 -35.31
CA ARG A 322 -24.57 -6.34 -36.63
C ARG A 322 -25.78 -5.47 -36.90
N GLU A 323 -25.58 -4.43 -37.71
CA GLU A 323 -26.63 -3.50 -38.07
C GLU A 323 -27.76 -4.39 -38.55
N THR A 324 -28.86 -4.33 -37.82
CA THR A 324 -30.13 -4.89 -38.24
C THR A 324 -30.45 -4.19 -39.54
N SER A 325 -29.97 -4.74 -40.64
CA SER A 325 -30.46 -4.47 -41.98
C SER A 325 -31.95 -4.77 -41.93
N GLY A 326 -32.75 -3.74 -41.67
CA GLY A 326 -34.19 -3.84 -41.68
C GLY A 326 -34.64 -4.37 -43.04
N PRO A 327 -35.67 -5.22 -43.10
CA PRO A 327 -36.24 -5.64 -44.36
C PRO A 327 -36.81 -4.41 -45.06
N SER A 328 -36.23 -4.09 -46.22
CA SER A 328 -36.70 -3.08 -47.18
C SER A 328 -38.06 -3.44 -47.75
#